data_AF-A0A7X9PCG2-F1
#
_entry.id   AF-A0A7X9PCG2-F1
#
_cell.length_a   1.000
_cell.length_b   1.000
_cell.length_c   1.000
_cell.angle_alpha   90.00
_cell.angle_beta   90.00
_cell.angle_gamma   90.00
#
_symmetry.space_group_name_H-M   'P 1'
#
loop_
_entity.id
_entity.type
_entity.pdbx_description
1 polymer ?
#
loop_
_entity_poly.entity_id
_entity_poly.type
_entity_poly.pdbx_seq_one_letter_code
_entity_poly.pdbx_strand_id
1 'polypeptide(L)' 'MTQLTYEQAFAELQGIVDSLEKNQGSLEENMALFERGQKLARYCADLLEKAELKVRELNTHAPSAGEIAE' A
#
# COMPACT_ATOMS: atom_id res chain seq x y z
N MET A 1 -17.43 2.46 8.51
CA MET A 1 -16.26 3.22 8.03
C MET A 1 -15.64 2.44 6.89
N THR A 2 -15.70 2.94 5.67
CA THR A 2 -15.15 2.30 4.47
C THR A 2 -13.62 2.42 4.49
N GLN A 3 -12.92 1.29 4.51
CA GLN A 3 -11.47 1.27 4.31
C GLN A 3 -11.14 1.56 2.84
N LEU A 4 -10.06 2.29 2.59
CA LEU A 4 -9.60 2.60 1.24
C LEU A 4 -9.04 1.34 0.58
N THR A 5 -9.25 1.18 -0.72
CA THR A 5 -8.49 0.21 -1.52
C THR A 5 -7.03 0.64 -1.64
N TYR A 6 -6.15 -0.27 -2.05
CA TYR A 6 -4.73 0.05 -2.27
C TYR A 6 -4.59 1.18 -3.30
N GLU A 7 -5.30 1.07 -4.42
CA GLU A 7 -5.28 2.04 -5.52
C GLU A 7 -5.75 3.42 -5.08
N GLN A 8 -6.78 3.49 -4.23
CA GLN A 8 -7.25 4.76 -3.67
C GLN A 8 -6.24 5.36 -2.69
N ALA A 9 -5.69 4.56 -1.77
CA ALA A 9 -4.71 5.04 -0.81
C ALA A 9 -3.41 5.50 -1.48
N PHE A 10 -2.98 4.78 -2.52
CA PHE A 10 -1.80 5.10 -3.30
C PHE A 10 -2.00 6.37 -4.15
N ALA A 11 -3.16 6.51 -4.82
CA ALA A 11 -3.48 7.72 -5.57
C ALA A 11 -3.50 8.97 -4.67
N GLU A 12 -4.04 8.83 -3.46
CA GLU A 12 -4.05 9.92 -2.48
C GLU A 12 -2.63 10.27 -2.00
N LEU A 13 -1.80 9.26 -1.72
CA LEU A 13 -0.39 9.45 -1.36
C LEU A 13 0.38 10.17 -2.46
N GLN A 14 0.17 9.77 -3.72
CA GLN A 14 0.79 10.42 -4.89
C GLN A 14 0.44 11.91 -4.94
N GLY A 15 -0.84 12.26 -4.77
CA GLY A 15 -1.30 13.64 -4.75
C GLY A 15 -0.72 14.48 -3.60
N ILE A 16 -0.49 13.86 -2.43
CA ILE A 16 0.19 14.50 -1.30
C ILE A 16 1.66 14.78 -1.65
N VAL A 17 2.38 13.80 -2.22
CA VAL A 17 3.77 13.97 -2.64
C VAL A 17 3.88 15.10 -3.66
N ASP A 18 3.04 15.07 -4.69
CA ASP A 18 2.94 16.14 -5.70
C ASP A 18 2.72 17.53 -5.08
N SER A 19 1.91 17.62 -4.01
CA SER A 19 1.62 18.89 -3.34
C SER A 19 2.81 19.38 -2.52
N LEU A 20 3.48 18.48 -1.81
CA LEU A 20 4.69 18.78 -1.03
C LEU A 20 5.86 19.20 -1.93
N GLU A 21 6.05 18.53 -3.07
CA GLU A 21 7.10 18.86 -4.05
C GLU A 21 6.91 20.25 -4.66
N LYS A 22 5.65 20.65 -4.88
CA LYS A 22 5.31 22.00 -5.36
C LYS A 22 5.50 23.08 -4.29
N ASN A 23 5.79 22.71 -3.05
CA ASN A 23 5.94 23.63 -1.90
C ASN A 23 4.75 24.60 -1.78
N GLN A 24 3.55 24.12 -2.08
CA GLN A 24 2.34 24.92 -2.04
C GLN A 24 1.73 24.86 -0.64
N GLY A 25 1.43 26.04 -0.08
CA GLY A 25 0.78 26.19 1.22
C GLY A 25 1.72 26.64 2.34
N SER A 26 1.12 26.83 3.51
CA SER A 26 1.81 27.17 4.76
C SER A 26 2.61 26.00 5.32
N LEU A 27 3.49 26.28 6.28
CA LEU A 27 4.24 25.23 6.99
C LEU A 27 3.29 24.23 7.68
N GLU A 28 2.22 24.72 8.30
CA GLU A 28 1.22 23.88 8.99
C GLU A 28 0.49 22.94 8.02
N GLU A 29 0.13 23.42 6.83
CA GLU A 29 -0.47 22.59 5.78
C GLU A 29 0.50 21.53 5.27
N ASN A 30 1.76 21.90 5.04
CA ASN A 30 2.80 20.96 4.62
C ASN A 30 3.06 19.89 5.70
N MET A 31 3.04 20.26 6.98
CA MET A 31 3.14 19.29 8.08
C MET A 31 1.96 18.33 8.11
N ALA A 32 0.73 18.82 7.94
CA ALA A 32 -0.46 17.98 7.90
C ALA A 32 -0.45 17.01 6.71
N LEU A 33 -0.03 17.48 5.53
CA LEU A 33 0.17 16.66 4.34
C LEU A 33 1.22 15.57 4.58
N PHE A 34 2.36 15.92 5.18
CA PHE A 34 3.42 14.96 5.49
C PHE A 34 2.96 13.86 6.46
N GLU A 35 2.25 14.23 7.54
CA GLU A 35 1.71 13.25 8.48
C GLU A 35 0.70 12.30 7.81
N ARG A 36 -0.16 12.84 6.95
CA ARG A 36 -1.13 12.03 6.22
C ARG A 36 -0.45 11.11 5.21
N GLY A 37 0.57 11.61 4.50
CA GLY A 37 1.40 10.83 3.60
C GLY A 37 2.07 9.65 4.31
N GLN A 38 2.65 9.86 5.50
CA GLN A 38 3.23 8.77 6.29
C GLN A 38 2.19 7.71 6.69
N LYS A 39 0.98 8.11 7.07
CA LYS A 39 -0.10 7.18 7.41
C LYS A 39 -0.52 6.35 6.20
N LEU A 40 -0.68 6.97 5.03
CA LEU A 40 -1.01 6.29 3.79
C LEU A 40 0.09 5.35 3.32
N ALA A 41 1.36 5.75 3.44
CA ALA A 41 2.49 4.90 3.08
C ALA A 41 2.52 3.61 3.91
N ARG A 42 2.34 3.72 5.24
CA ARG A 42 2.22 2.56 6.13
C ARG A 42 1.01 1.70 5.77
N TYR A 43 -0.14 2.33 5.52
CA TYR A 43 -1.34 1.61 5.13
C TYR A 43 -1.17 0.83 3.81
N CYS A 44 -0.51 1.42 2.81
CA CYS A 44 -0.21 0.74 1.55
C CYS A 44 0.72 -0.46 1.78
N ALA A 45 1.75 -0.31 2.63
CA ALA A 45 2.65 -1.41 2.98
C ALA A 45 1.90 -2.56 3.66
N ASP A 46 1.02 -2.27 4.62
CA ASP A 46 0.21 -3.28 5.31
C ASP A 46 -0.72 -4.04 4.34
N LEU A 47 -1.28 -3.35 3.35
CA LEU A 47 -2.12 -3.97 2.33
C LEU A 47 -1.32 -4.93 1.44
N LEU A 48 -0.11 -4.52 1.03
CA LEU A 48 0.78 -5.35 0.22
C LEU A 48 1.28 -6.57 1.00
N GLU A 49 1.64 -6.40 2.27
CA GLU A 49 2.05 -7.51 3.13
C GLU A 49 0.93 -8.56 3.27
N LYS A 50 -0.31 -8.11 3.50
CA LYS A 50 -1.47 -9.03 3.55
C LYS A 50 -1.69 -9.75 2.23
N ALA A 51 -1.56 -9.05 1.10
CA ALA A 51 -1.69 -9.65 -0.21
C ALA A 51 -0.59 -10.71 -0.44
N GLU A 52 0.66 -10.40 -0.08
CA GLU A 52 1.79 -11.32 -0.19
C GLU A 52 1.60 -12.57 0.68
N LEU A 53 1.20 -12.39 1.95
CA LEU A 53 0.87 -13.50 2.85
C LEU A 53 -0.21 -14.39 2.22
N LYS A 54 -1.23 -13.78 1.61
CA LYS A 54 -2.31 -14.55 0.99
C LYS A 54 -1.82 -15.37 -0.21
N VAL A 55 -0.96 -14.80 -1.03
CA VAL A 55 -0.33 -15.51 -2.16
C VAL A 55 0.55 -16.66 -1.67
N ARG A 56 1.31 -16.45 -0.59
CA ARG A 56 2.15 -17.50 0.01
C ARG A 56 1.31 -18.67 0.54
N GLU A 57 0.21 -18.40 1.25
CA GLU A 57 -0.74 -19.43 1.71
C GLU A 57 -1.33 -20.25 0.56
N LEU A 58 -1.67 -19.59 -0.56
CA LEU A 58 -2.22 -20.29 -1.73
C LEU A 58 -1.17 -21.18 -2.40
N ASN A 59 0.09 -20.74 -2.46
CA ASN A 59 1.19 -21.54 -3.01
C ASN A 59 1.59 -22.72 -2.11
N THR A 60 1.48 -22.59 -0.78
CA THR A 60 1.78 -23.70 0.16
C THR A 60 0.69 -24.77 0.20
N HIS A 61 -0.50 -24.49 -0.36
CA HIS A 61 -1.61 -25.44 -0.50
C HIS A 61 -1.80 -25.94 -1.93
N ALA A 62 -0.96 -25.53 -2.88
CA ALA A 62 -0.88 -26.20 -4.17
C ALA A 62 -0.26 -27.59 -3.95
N PRO A 63 -0.95 -28.69 -4.30
CA PRO A 63 -0.31 -30.00 -4.28
C PRO A 63 0.89 -29.91 -5.21
N SER A 64 2.07 -30.25 -4.70
CA SER A 64 3.25 -30.42 -5.54
C SER A 64 2.90 -31.45 -6.62
N ALA A 65 2.68 -30.97 -7.84
CA ALA A 65 2.59 -31.80 -9.04
C ALA A 65 3.99 -32.37 -9.37
N GLY A 66 4.55 -33.12 -8.42
CA GLY A 66 5.85 -33.80 -8.49
C GLY A 66 5.73 -35.31 -8.29
N GLU A 67 4.51 -35.87 -8.29
CA GLU A 67 4.24 -37.31 -8.33
C GLU A 67 3.59 -37.69 -9.66
N ILE A 68 4.25 -37.38 -10.78
CA ILE A 68 4.02 -38.07 -12.07
C ILE A 68 5.23 -37.84 -12.97
N ALA A 69 6.24 -38.71 -12.85
CA ALA A 69 7.04 -39.21 -13.97
C ALA A 69 8.07 -40.24 -13.44
N GLU A 70 7.73 -41.51 -13.71
CA GLU A 70 8.57 -42.71 -13.98
C GLU A 70 9.85 -42.97 -13.16
#